data_AF-A0A397ZLH5-F1
#
_entry.id   AF-A0A397ZLH5-F1
#
_cell.length_a   1.000
_cell.length_b   1.000
_cell.length_c   1.000
_cell.angle_alpha   90.00
_cell.angle_beta   90.00
_cell.angle_gamma   90.00
#
_symmetry.space_group_name_H-M   'P 1'
#
loop_
_entity.id
_entity.type
_entity.pdbx_description
1 polymer ?
#
loop_
_entity_poly.entity_id
_entity_poly.type
_entity_poly.pdbx_seq_one_letter_code
_entity_poly.pdbx_strand_id
1 'polypeptide(L)'
;MANPPAAAVATSATGDPRRRLSASIEAICKRRFRRNSKSGGRSDMVKPFNILNFPTQDKNSSCCCSVFQIVKVLLCILLSATLFTIIYSPEAYHHSLSHSSIWIWRRQDPRYVSDLEISWDDVTKTIASVQEGRTIGVLNFDTKEIRRWRDVAMTKDNEDDENVVELDLEHAEKNVTWDALYPEWIDEEQEKDVPVCPNLPKIKVPTRRLDLVVVKLPCRNEGNWSRDVARLHLQMAAATVAASAKGFFGGHVMFVSRCFPMPNLFRCKDLVSRRGDVWLYKPNLDTLRDKLQLPIGSCELSLPFGIKERPSLGNPKREAYATILHSAHVYVCGAIAAAQSIRQSGSTRDLVIVVDENISGYHRSGLEAAGWQIRTIQRIRNPKAEKDAYNEWNYSKFRLWQLTDYDKIIFIDADLLILRNIDFLFSMPEISATGNNGTLFNSGVMVIEPCNCTFQLLMEHINEIESYNGGDQGYLNEVFTWWHRIPKHMNFLKHFWVGDEDDVKRKKTELFGAEPPILYVLHYLGMKPWLCYRDYDCNFNSDIFVEFATDIAHRRWWMVHDAMPQVCFFSFS
;
A
#
# COMPACT_ATOMS: atom_id res chain seq x y z
N MET A 1 -83.71 2.55 20.53
CA MET A 1 -83.23 1.54 19.55
C MET A 1 -82.10 2.18 18.74
N ALA A 2 -81.03 1.41 18.54
CA ALA A 2 -79.89 1.63 17.65
C ALA A 2 -78.80 2.65 18.08
N ASN A 3 -77.67 2.08 18.55
CA ASN A 3 -76.34 2.66 18.57
C ASN A 3 -75.80 2.92 17.14
N PRO A 4 -74.99 3.97 16.90
CA PRO A 4 -74.02 4.01 15.82
C PRO A 4 -72.59 3.64 16.30
N PRO A 5 -71.67 3.29 15.38
CA PRO A 5 -70.59 2.35 15.65
C PRO A 5 -69.30 2.95 16.21
N ALA A 6 -68.52 2.09 16.86
CA ALA A 6 -67.21 2.35 17.43
C ALA A 6 -66.16 2.76 16.37
N ALA A 7 -65.42 3.83 16.66
CA ALA A 7 -64.23 4.23 15.92
C ALA A 7 -63.06 3.30 16.27
N ALA A 8 -62.46 2.69 15.24
CA ALA A 8 -61.25 1.90 15.37
C ALA A 8 -60.04 2.83 15.62
N VAL A 9 -59.36 2.60 16.74
CA VAL A 9 -58.05 3.19 17.06
C VAL A 9 -56.99 2.48 16.21
N ALA A 10 -56.41 3.19 15.25
CA ALA A 10 -55.24 2.74 14.52
C ALA A 10 -53.99 2.98 15.39
N THR A 11 -53.40 1.91 15.90
CA THR A 11 -52.09 1.91 16.55
C THR A 11 -51.01 2.08 15.49
N SER A 12 -50.40 3.26 15.42
CA SER A 12 -49.19 3.48 14.63
C SER A 12 -48.01 2.77 15.29
N ALA A 13 -47.49 1.71 14.67
CA ALA A 13 -46.26 1.07 15.08
C ALA A 13 -45.08 2.04 14.89
N THR A 14 -44.64 2.67 15.97
CA THR A 14 -43.38 3.41 16.05
C THR A 14 -42.23 2.41 16.03
N GLY A 15 -41.75 2.07 14.82
CA GLY A 15 -40.49 1.37 14.66
C GLY A 15 -39.32 2.31 14.94
N ASP A 16 -38.43 1.90 15.84
CA ASP A 16 -37.20 2.62 16.22
C ASP A 16 -36.38 2.99 14.96
N PRO A 17 -36.09 4.29 14.72
CA PRO A 17 -35.29 4.73 13.57
C PRO A 17 -33.89 4.08 13.51
N ARG A 18 -33.30 3.66 14.65
CA ARG A 18 -32.03 2.92 14.66
C ARG A 18 -32.16 1.53 14.04
N ARG A 19 -33.29 0.85 14.20
CA ARG A 19 -33.54 -0.46 13.56
C ARG A 19 -33.65 -0.33 12.05
N ARG A 20 -34.25 0.76 11.53
CA ARG A 20 -34.31 1.01 10.08
C ARG A 20 -32.94 1.31 9.48
N LEU A 21 -32.11 2.07 10.20
CA LEU A 21 -30.74 2.37 9.77
C LEU A 21 -29.83 1.13 9.82
N SER A 22 -29.91 0.35 10.90
CA SER A 22 -29.21 -0.93 11.06
C SER A 22 -29.60 -1.92 9.96
N ALA A 23 -30.89 -2.09 9.67
CA ALA A 23 -31.36 -2.94 8.58
C ALA A 23 -30.92 -2.45 7.19
N SER A 24 -30.80 -1.14 6.99
CA SER A 24 -30.30 -0.54 5.75
C SER A 24 -28.80 -0.82 5.56
N ILE A 25 -28.00 -0.66 6.61
CA ILE A 25 -26.55 -0.96 6.60
C ILE A 25 -26.30 -2.47 6.42
N GLU A 26 -27.09 -3.32 7.09
CA GLU A 26 -27.04 -4.78 6.91
C GLU A 26 -27.37 -5.17 5.46
N ALA A 27 -28.36 -4.53 4.84
CA ALA A 27 -28.69 -4.75 3.43
C ALA A 27 -27.57 -4.28 2.48
N ILE A 28 -26.89 -3.17 2.79
CA ILE A 28 -25.75 -2.65 2.03
C ILE A 28 -24.55 -3.60 2.13
N CYS A 29 -24.24 -4.12 3.33
CA CYS A 29 -23.16 -5.09 3.53
C CYS A 29 -23.47 -6.48 2.93
N LYS A 30 -24.72 -6.95 2.97
CA LYS A 30 -25.16 -8.17 2.27
C LYS A 30 -24.92 -8.09 0.75
N ARG A 31 -25.04 -6.90 0.15
CA ARG A 31 -24.70 -6.69 -1.27
C ARG A 31 -23.18 -6.77 -1.53
N ARG A 32 -22.34 -6.32 -0.60
CA ARG A 32 -20.87 -6.44 -0.67
C ARG A 32 -20.40 -7.90 -0.65
N PHE A 33 -20.94 -8.72 0.26
CA PHE A 33 -20.60 -10.15 0.34
C PHE A 33 -21.02 -10.92 -0.92
N ARG A 34 -22.22 -10.66 -1.44
CA ARG A 34 -22.70 -11.27 -2.70
C ARG A 34 -21.93 -10.82 -3.94
N ARG A 35 -21.22 -9.69 -3.89
CA ARG A 35 -20.39 -9.20 -4.99
C ARG A 35 -19.00 -9.82 -4.98
N ASN A 36 -18.38 -9.94 -3.82
CA ASN A 36 -17.11 -10.67 -3.67
C ASN A 36 -17.26 -12.15 -4.05
N SER A 37 -18.44 -12.74 -3.84
CA SER A 37 -18.73 -14.10 -4.30
C SER A 37 -19.02 -14.21 -5.82
N LYS A 38 -19.19 -13.10 -6.53
CA LYS A 38 -19.56 -13.05 -7.97
C LYS A 38 -18.49 -12.43 -8.87
N SER A 39 -17.47 -11.78 -8.33
CA SER A 39 -16.32 -11.24 -9.07
C SER A 39 -15.14 -12.22 -9.21
N GLY A 40 -15.30 -13.46 -8.76
CA GLY A 40 -14.36 -14.54 -9.09
C GLY A 40 -14.70 -15.16 -10.44
N GLY A 41 -14.05 -14.67 -11.50
CA GLY A 41 -14.26 -15.19 -12.85
C GLY A 41 -13.07 -14.96 -13.76
N ARG A 42 -11.96 -15.68 -13.53
CA ARG A 42 -11.27 -16.58 -14.50
C ARG A 42 -9.95 -17.11 -13.92
N SER A 43 -10.00 -18.27 -13.24
CA SER A 43 -8.94 -19.28 -13.32
C SER A 43 -9.54 -20.66 -13.03
N ASP A 44 -9.48 -21.49 -14.06
CA ASP A 44 -9.63 -22.95 -14.17
C ASP A 44 -10.29 -23.80 -13.06
N MET A 45 -11.28 -24.55 -13.56
CA MET A 45 -12.06 -25.65 -12.99
C MET A 45 -11.34 -26.56 -11.98
N VAL A 46 -11.99 -26.74 -10.82
CA VAL A 46 -12.11 -28.07 -10.19
C VAL A 46 -13.61 -28.38 -10.05
N LYS A 47 -14.06 -29.43 -10.73
CA LYS A 47 -15.45 -29.93 -10.67
C LYS A 47 -15.74 -30.55 -9.29
N PRO A 48 -16.96 -30.43 -8.75
CA PRO A 48 -17.35 -31.04 -7.49
C PRO A 48 -17.81 -32.49 -7.70
N PHE A 49 -17.31 -33.41 -6.87
CA PHE A 49 -17.88 -34.76 -6.78
C PHE A 49 -19.09 -34.74 -5.84
N ASN A 50 -20.25 -35.08 -6.41
CA ASN A 50 -21.50 -35.33 -5.69
C ASN A 50 -21.37 -36.56 -4.79
N ILE A 51 -21.76 -36.40 -3.52
CA ILE A 51 -22.06 -37.51 -2.60
C ILE A 51 -23.55 -37.82 -2.74
N LEU A 52 -23.86 -39.05 -3.15
CA LEU A 52 -25.20 -39.65 -3.11
C LEU A 52 -25.33 -40.45 -1.80
N ASN A 53 -26.40 -40.19 -1.03
CA ASN A 53 -26.92 -41.07 0.04
C ASN A 53 -27.33 -42.44 -0.56
N PHE A 54 -27.40 -43.62 0.08
CA PHE A 54 -27.69 -44.21 1.42
C PHE A 54 -27.22 -45.72 1.33
N PRO A 55 -27.51 -46.69 2.25
CA PRO A 55 -27.37 -46.82 3.71
C PRO A 55 -26.63 -48.13 4.17
N THR A 56 -26.32 -48.22 5.47
CA THR A 56 -26.24 -49.42 6.38
C THR A 56 -25.49 -50.74 6.01
N GLN A 57 -24.67 -51.15 7.00
CA GLN A 57 -24.39 -52.52 7.52
C GLN A 57 -23.21 -53.40 7.00
N ASP A 58 -22.39 -53.76 7.99
CA ASP A 58 -21.76 -55.07 8.28
C ASP A 58 -20.37 -55.49 7.73
N LYS A 59 -19.79 -56.40 8.53
CA LYS A 59 -18.37 -56.74 8.76
C LYS A 59 -17.67 -57.58 7.66
N ASN A 60 -16.34 -57.58 7.79
CA ASN A 60 -15.37 -58.69 7.64
C ASN A 60 -14.49 -58.83 6.35
N SER A 61 -13.18 -58.68 6.61
CA SER A 61 -12.02 -59.50 6.20
C SER A 61 -11.59 -59.71 4.73
N SER A 62 -10.25 -59.55 4.55
CA SER A 62 -9.35 -60.25 3.61
C SER A 62 -9.24 -59.76 2.15
N CYS A 63 -8.28 -58.86 1.88
CA CYS A 63 -7.34 -59.00 0.74
C CYS A 63 -6.22 -57.93 0.80
N CYS A 64 -5.05 -58.25 1.39
CA CYS A 64 -3.88 -57.35 1.38
C CYS A 64 -2.58 -58.17 1.21
N CYS A 65 -2.45 -58.91 0.12
CA CYS A 65 -1.20 -59.63 -0.21
C CYS A 65 -0.70 -59.50 -1.66
N SER A 66 -1.46 -58.93 -2.62
CA SER A 66 -0.98 -58.83 -4.01
C SER A 66 -0.36 -57.48 -4.40
N VAL A 67 -0.69 -56.39 -3.69
CA VAL A 67 -0.23 -55.04 -4.04
C VAL A 67 1.24 -54.80 -3.68
N PHE A 68 1.75 -55.46 -2.64
CA PHE A 68 3.11 -55.24 -2.13
C PHE A 68 4.22 -55.83 -3.03
N GLN A 69 3.89 -56.83 -3.86
CA GLN A 69 4.86 -57.44 -4.78
C GLN A 69 5.06 -56.61 -6.05
N ILE A 70 4.03 -55.90 -6.52
CA ILE A 70 4.09 -55.09 -7.74
C ILE A 70 4.97 -53.84 -7.53
N VAL A 71 4.91 -53.24 -6.33
CA VAL A 71 5.70 -52.05 -5.98
C VAL A 71 7.20 -52.33 -5.96
N LYS A 72 7.63 -53.53 -5.51
CA LYS A 72 9.06 -53.90 -5.47
C LYS A 72 9.66 -54.07 -6.87
N VAL A 73 8.89 -54.63 -7.81
CA VAL A 73 9.35 -54.81 -9.20
C VAL A 73 9.53 -53.47 -9.91
N LEU A 74 8.60 -52.53 -9.71
CA LEU A 74 8.69 -51.17 -10.25
C LEU A 74 9.91 -50.40 -9.72
N LEU A 75 10.24 -50.55 -8.44
CA LEU A 75 11.40 -49.89 -7.84
C LEU A 75 12.72 -50.42 -8.44
N CYS A 76 12.82 -51.72 -8.71
CA CYS A 76 14.00 -52.32 -9.33
C CYS A 76 14.19 -51.87 -10.79
N ILE A 77 13.10 -51.66 -11.54
CA ILE A 77 13.16 -51.17 -12.93
C ILE A 77 13.62 -49.71 -12.97
N LEU A 78 13.17 -48.88 -12.01
CA LEU A 78 13.58 -47.47 -11.95
C LEU A 78 15.07 -47.34 -11.59
N LEU A 79 15.56 -48.16 -10.66
CA LEU A 79 16.97 -48.17 -10.26
C LEU A 79 17.90 -48.64 -11.38
N SER A 80 17.48 -49.63 -12.17
CA SER A 80 18.28 -50.11 -13.32
C SER A 80 18.30 -49.10 -14.47
N ALA A 81 17.20 -48.39 -14.70
CA ALA A 81 17.13 -47.32 -15.71
C ALA A 81 18.05 -46.15 -15.37
N THR A 82 18.12 -45.73 -14.10
CA THR A 82 19.05 -44.68 -13.66
C THR A 82 20.52 -45.09 -13.79
N LEU A 83 20.84 -46.36 -13.55
CA LEU A 83 22.20 -46.88 -13.70
C LEU A 83 22.60 -46.93 -15.18
N PHE A 84 21.67 -47.25 -16.08
CA PHE A 84 21.90 -47.28 -17.52
C PHE A 84 22.17 -45.87 -18.10
N THR A 85 21.49 -44.84 -17.61
CA THR A 85 21.72 -43.44 -18.04
C THR A 85 23.08 -42.88 -17.59
N ILE A 86 23.60 -43.35 -16.46
CA ILE A 86 24.92 -42.94 -15.96
C ILE A 86 26.04 -43.61 -16.76
N ILE A 87 25.85 -44.87 -17.18
CA ILE A 87 26.86 -45.64 -17.92
C ILE A 87 26.95 -45.23 -19.40
N TYR A 88 25.88 -44.70 -20.00
CA TYR A 88 25.80 -44.36 -21.43
C TYR A 88 25.84 -42.85 -21.75
N SER A 89 26.21 -41.99 -20.81
CA SER A 89 26.41 -40.56 -21.11
C SER A 89 27.73 -40.35 -21.87
N PRO A 90 27.74 -39.79 -23.10
CA PRO A 90 28.97 -39.57 -23.86
C PRO A 90 29.81 -38.47 -23.22
N GLU A 91 31.12 -38.70 -23.13
CA GLU A 91 32.14 -37.76 -22.65
C GLU A 91 32.01 -36.38 -23.33
N ALA A 92 31.67 -35.37 -22.53
CA ALA A 92 31.78 -33.97 -22.93
C ALA A 92 33.26 -33.56 -22.95
N TYR A 93 33.76 -33.31 -24.16
CA TYR A 93 35.09 -32.77 -24.44
C TYR A 93 35.37 -31.48 -23.66
N HIS A 94 36.41 -31.50 -22.83
CA HIS A 94 37.06 -30.29 -22.32
C HIS A 94 37.95 -29.69 -23.40
N HIS A 95 37.50 -28.60 -24.04
CA HIS A 95 38.41 -27.69 -24.73
C HIS A 95 38.69 -26.49 -23.83
N SER A 96 39.95 -26.40 -23.38
CA SER A 96 40.54 -25.18 -22.86
C SER A 96 40.58 -24.14 -23.98
N LEU A 97 39.88 -23.02 -23.77
CA LEU A 97 40.01 -21.83 -24.60
C LEU A 97 40.48 -20.67 -23.73
N SER A 98 41.79 -20.47 -23.83
CA SER A 98 42.53 -19.20 -23.82
C SER A 98 41.71 -17.94 -23.57
N HIS A 99 42.17 -17.17 -22.58
CA HIS A 99 41.86 -15.77 -22.35
C HIS A 99 42.00 -14.94 -23.64
N SER A 100 40.88 -14.66 -24.32
CA SER A 100 40.73 -13.51 -25.22
C SER A 100 39.25 -13.28 -25.51
N SER A 101 38.77 -12.04 -25.34
CA SER A 101 37.45 -11.53 -25.78
C SER A 101 36.27 -11.57 -24.79
N ILE A 102 36.44 -11.00 -23.60
CA ILE A 102 35.34 -10.64 -22.68
C ILE A 102 34.68 -9.33 -23.16
N TRP A 103 33.98 -9.27 -24.30
CA TRP A 103 33.26 -8.03 -24.71
C TRP A 103 32.05 -8.23 -25.64
N ILE A 104 31.54 -9.44 -25.82
CA ILE A 104 30.39 -9.69 -26.71
C ILE A 104 29.49 -10.71 -26.02
N TRP A 105 28.18 -10.45 -25.93
CA TRP A 105 27.14 -11.23 -25.23
C TRP A 105 26.86 -10.90 -23.75
N ARG A 106 26.66 -9.62 -23.42
CA ARG A 106 25.80 -9.30 -22.27
C ARG A 106 24.37 -9.69 -22.64
N ARG A 107 23.88 -10.86 -22.17
CA ARG A 107 22.46 -11.22 -22.30
C ARG A 107 21.65 -10.14 -21.57
N GLN A 108 21.04 -9.22 -22.32
CA GLN A 108 20.07 -8.27 -21.78
C GLN A 108 18.96 -9.07 -21.08
N ASP A 109 18.77 -8.83 -19.79
CA ASP A 109 17.63 -9.41 -19.09
C ASP A 109 16.37 -8.74 -19.65
N PRO A 110 15.40 -9.51 -20.20
CA PRO A 110 14.19 -8.95 -20.80
C PRO A 110 13.33 -8.16 -19.81
N ARG A 111 13.59 -8.26 -18.50
CA ARG A 111 12.98 -7.40 -17.48
C ARG A 111 13.40 -5.92 -17.58
N TYR A 112 14.61 -5.64 -18.03
CA TYR A 112 15.15 -4.28 -18.08
C TYR A 112 14.92 -3.58 -19.43
N VAL A 113 14.54 -4.33 -20.47
CA VAL A 113 14.36 -3.81 -21.83
C VAL A 113 13.13 -2.89 -21.89
N SER A 114 13.31 -1.71 -22.48
CA SER A 114 12.24 -0.76 -22.78
C SER A 114 11.98 -0.71 -24.29
N ASP A 115 10.70 -0.87 -24.67
CA ASP A 115 10.20 -0.81 -26.04
C ASP A 115 9.94 0.63 -26.54
N LEU A 116 10.17 1.62 -25.68
CA LEU A 116 9.93 3.03 -26.00
C LEU A 116 10.95 3.56 -27.02
N GLU A 117 10.44 4.12 -28.13
CA GLU A 117 11.22 4.94 -29.05
C GLU A 117 11.38 6.36 -28.49
N ILE A 118 12.62 6.85 -28.45
CA ILE A 118 12.94 8.14 -27.82
C ILE A 118 12.63 9.30 -28.77
N SER A 119 11.77 10.23 -28.33
CA SER A 119 11.61 11.54 -28.97
C SER A 119 12.81 12.43 -28.65
N TRP A 120 13.82 12.44 -29.53
CA TRP A 120 15.03 13.23 -29.32
C TRP A 120 14.79 14.75 -29.33
N ASP A 121 13.74 15.22 -30.01
CA ASP A 121 13.32 16.63 -29.95
C ASP A 121 12.86 17.03 -28.54
N ASP A 122 12.06 16.18 -27.88
CA ASP A 122 11.65 16.40 -26.49
C ASP A 122 12.84 16.35 -25.53
N VAL A 123 13.78 15.42 -25.77
CA VAL A 123 15.03 15.31 -25.01
C VAL A 123 15.86 16.58 -25.13
N THR A 124 16.17 17.04 -26.35
CA THR A 124 16.99 18.24 -26.57
C THR A 124 16.34 19.49 -25.97
N LYS A 125 15.01 19.65 -26.13
CA LYS A 125 14.26 20.77 -25.52
C LYS A 125 14.25 20.71 -23.99
N THR A 126 14.24 19.52 -23.40
CA THR A 126 14.29 19.32 -21.95
C THR A 126 15.68 19.64 -21.40
N ILE A 127 16.74 19.14 -22.03
CA ILE A 127 18.13 19.40 -21.62
C ILE A 127 18.47 20.88 -21.71
N ALA A 128 17.97 21.58 -22.73
CA ALA A 128 18.17 23.02 -22.86
C ALA A 128 17.63 23.84 -21.67
N SER A 129 16.67 23.29 -20.90
CA SER A 129 16.15 23.91 -19.69
C SER A 129 17.03 23.70 -18.44
N VAL A 130 17.98 22.76 -18.50
CA VAL A 130 18.92 22.48 -17.41
C VAL A 130 20.09 23.45 -17.53
N GLN A 131 20.06 24.53 -16.75
CA GLN A 131 21.22 25.40 -16.58
C GLN A 131 22.30 24.62 -15.82
N GLU A 132 23.40 24.32 -16.52
CA GLU A 132 24.51 23.43 -16.11
C GLU A 132 24.28 21.94 -16.40
N GLY A 133 24.75 21.49 -17.57
CA GLY A 133 24.85 20.08 -17.93
C GLY A 133 26.05 19.84 -18.83
N ARG A 134 27.21 19.56 -18.24
CA ARG A 134 28.43 19.18 -18.98
C ARG A 134 28.77 17.71 -18.80
N THR A 135 28.24 17.02 -17.77
CA THR A 135 28.43 15.57 -17.65
C THR A 135 27.12 14.84 -17.37
N ILE A 136 26.78 13.92 -18.28
CA ILE A 136 25.54 13.14 -18.29
C ILE A 136 25.88 11.68 -17.98
N GLY A 137 25.27 11.11 -16.96
CA GLY A 137 25.28 9.67 -16.72
C GLY A 137 24.10 9.01 -17.42
N VAL A 138 24.32 8.03 -18.30
CA VAL A 138 23.26 7.32 -19.02
C VAL A 138 23.12 5.89 -18.48
N LEU A 139 21.89 5.51 -18.09
CA LEU A 139 21.56 4.20 -17.54
C LEU A 139 20.45 3.51 -18.36
N ASN A 140 20.68 2.25 -18.72
CA ASN A 140 19.72 1.37 -19.41
C ASN A 140 19.34 1.81 -20.84
N PHE A 141 20.31 2.31 -21.62
CA PHE A 141 20.14 2.64 -23.03
C PHE A 141 20.89 1.65 -23.92
N ASP A 142 20.44 1.46 -25.16
CA ASP A 142 21.16 0.65 -26.13
C ASP A 142 22.36 1.41 -26.75
N THR A 143 23.25 0.70 -27.44
CA THR A 143 24.46 1.29 -28.01
C THR A 143 24.19 2.39 -29.05
N LYS A 144 23.08 2.32 -29.79
CA LYS A 144 22.70 3.37 -30.75
C LYS A 144 22.19 4.61 -30.02
N GLU A 145 21.38 4.42 -28.99
CA GLU A 145 20.87 5.50 -28.14
C GLU A 145 22.00 6.22 -27.40
N ILE A 146 22.98 5.48 -26.87
CA ILE A 146 24.15 6.06 -26.20
C ILE A 146 24.97 6.94 -27.15
N ARG A 147 25.14 6.52 -28.42
CA ARG A 147 25.80 7.37 -29.43
C ARG A 147 25.04 8.67 -29.65
N ARG A 148 23.70 8.59 -29.71
CA ARG A 148 22.86 9.78 -29.88
C ARG A 148 22.89 10.70 -28.66
N TRP A 149 23.01 10.15 -27.46
CA TRP A 149 23.25 10.90 -26.23
C TRP A 149 24.57 11.70 -26.29
N ARG A 150 25.64 11.12 -26.85
CA ARG A 150 26.90 11.84 -27.08
C ARG A 150 26.72 13.01 -28.04
N ASP A 151 26.02 12.80 -29.17
CA ASP A 151 25.72 13.88 -30.12
C ASP A 151 24.96 15.05 -29.47
N VAL A 152 23.99 14.75 -28.58
CA VAL A 152 23.18 15.77 -27.89
C VAL A 152 23.97 16.49 -26.79
N ALA A 153 24.94 15.81 -26.17
CA ALA A 153 25.80 16.37 -25.13
C ALA A 153 26.96 17.23 -25.70
N MET A 154 27.24 17.14 -27.00
CA MET A 154 28.27 17.96 -27.65
C MET A 154 27.87 19.43 -27.66
N THR A 155 28.77 20.30 -27.19
CA THR A 155 28.62 21.76 -27.22
C THR A 155 29.76 22.37 -28.05
N LYS A 156 29.53 23.54 -28.64
CA LYS A 156 30.51 24.21 -29.53
C LYS A 156 31.88 24.48 -28.87
N ASP A 157 31.99 24.42 -27.55
CA ASP A 157 33.18 24.80 -26.78
C ASP A 157 33.98 23.60 -26.22
N ASN A 158 33.53 22.34 -26.42
CA ASN A 158 34.23 21.16 -25.91
C ASN A 158 34.19 20.02 -26.94
N GLU A 159 35.32 19.75 -27.59
CA GLU A 159 35.49 18.68 -28.60
C GLU A 159 35.72 17.27 -28.00
N ASP A 160 35.83 17.14 -26.67
CA ASP A 160 36.13 15.86 -26.03
C ASP A 160 34.85 15.03 -25.75
N ASP A 161 34.85 13.77 -26.23
CA ASP A 161 33.79 12.74 -26.13
C ASP A 161 33.53 12.23 -24.68
N GLU A 162 34.03 12.94 -23.65
CA GLU A 162 34.00 12.47 -22.26
C GLU A 162 32.80 12.94 -21.43
N ASN A 163 31.86 13.67 -22.04
CA ASN A 163 30.72 14.25 -21.33
C ASN A 163 29.60 13.24 -21.05
N VAL A 164 29.62 12.06 -21.67
CA VAL A 164 28.65 10.99 -21.42
C VAL A 164 29.31 9.81 -20.73
N VAL A 165 28.88 9.53 -19.50
CA VAL A 165 29.34 8.41 -18.70
C VAL A 165 28.29 7.30 -18.76
N GLU A 166 28.67 6.14 -19.30
CA GLU A 166 27.80 4.95 -19.26
C GLU A 166 27.76 4.38 -17.84
N LEU A 167 26.56 4.33 -17.27
CA LEU A 167 26.33 3.82 -15.92
C LEU A 167 26.01 2.33 -15.99
N ASP A 168 26.86 1.54 -15.34
CA ASP A 168 26.71 0.10 -15.34
C ASP A 168 25.95 -0.42 -14.11
N LEU A 169 24.91 -1.23 -14.36
CA LEU A 169 24.08 -1.88 -13.34
C LEU A 169 23.94 -3.37 -13.65
N GLU A 170 24.40 -4.22 -12.73
CA GLU A 170 24.14 -5.65 -12.78
C GLU A 170 22.65 -5.93 -12.57
N HIS A 171 22.06 -6.82 -13.37
CA HIS A 171 20.64 -7.15 -13.24
C HIS A 171 20.36 -7.93 -11.94
N ALA A 172 19.22 -7.64 -11.32
CA ALA A 172 18.70 -8.43 -10.20
C ALA A 172 18.64 -9.93 -10.55
N GLU A 173 18.81 -10.82 -9.57
CA GLU A 173 18.62 -12.25 -9.79
C GLU A 173 17.19 -12.56 -10.29
N LYS A 174 17.03 -13.67 -11.02
CA LYS A 174 15.74 -14.06 -11.62
C LYS A 174 14.71 -14.54 -10.58
N ASN A 175 15.18 -14.99 -9.41
CA ASN A 175 14.36 -15.42 -8.27
C ASN A 175 13.82 -14.25 -7.45
N VAL A 176 14.35 -13.03 -7.61
CA VAL A 176 13.83 -11.83 -6.92
C VAL A 176 12.55 -11.40 -7.63
N THR A 177 11.42 -11.73 -7.02
CA THR A 177 10.07 -11.36 -7.46
C THR A 177 9.55 -10.16 -6.67
N TRP A 178 8.47 -9.56 -7.16
CA TRP A 178 7.80 -8.49 -6.42
C TRP A 178 7.27 -9.00 -5.06
N ASP A 179 6.70 -10.21 -5.01
CA ASP A 179 6.23 -10.85 -3.76
C ASP A 179 7.37 -11.12 -2.77
N ALA A 180 8.60 -11.37 -3.25
CA ALA A 180 9.76 -11.50 -2.36
C ALA A 180 10.16 -10.16 -1.72
N LEU A 181 9.95 -9.04 -2.44
CA LEU A 181 10.18 -7.68 -1.92
C LEU A 181 9.00 -7.16 -1.10
N TYR A 182 7.79 -7.63 -1.38
CA TYR A 182 6.55 -7.21 -0.73
C TYR A 182 5.71 -8.42 -0.28
N PRO A 183 6.21 -9.25 0.66
CA PRO A 183 5.51 -10.45 1.08
C PRO A 183 4.29 -10.10 1.93
N GLU A 184 3.22 -10.88 1.82
CA GLU A 184 2.00 -10.69 2.64
C GLU A 184 2.30 -10.75 4.14
N TRP A 185 3.16 -11.66 4.55
CA TRP A 185 3.49 -11.89 5.94
C TRP A 185 5.00 -11.76 6.20
N ILE A 186 5.35 -11.14 7.32
CA ILE A 186 6.68 -11.18 7.93
C ILE A 186 6.53 -11.38 9.44
N ASP A 187 7.58 -11.87 10.10
CA ASP A 187 7.66 -11.90 11.55
C ASP A 187 7.94 -10.48 12.10
N GLU A 188 6.89 -9.66 12.19
CA GLU A 188 7.00 -8.27 12.63
C GLU A 188 7.39 -8.12 14.11
N GLU A 189 7.05 -9.12 14.93
CA GLU A 189 7.38 -9.14 16.37
C GLU A 189 8.83 -9.64 16.60
N GLN A 190 9.48 -10.14 15.54
CA GLN A 190 10.85 -10.69 15.55
C GLN A 190 11.01 -11.77 16.63
N GLU A 191 9.96 -12.57 16.84
CA GLU A 191 9.96 -13.66 17.84
C GLU A 191 10.83 -14.83 17.38
N LYS A 192 10.96 -15.04 16.06
CA LYS A 192 11.72 -16.13 15.43
C LYS A 192 12.88 -15.60 14.61
N ASP A 193 12.60 -14.74 13.63
CA ASP A 193 13.59 -14.25 12.65
C ASP A 193 13.46 -12.74 12.46
N VAL A 194 14.58 -12.07 12.20
CA VAL A 194 14.56 -10.67 11.74
C VAL A 194 14.36 -10.70 10.23
N PRO A 195 13.21 -10.19 9.71
CA PRO A 195 12.91 -10.30 8.29
C PRO A 195 13.80 -9.34 7.49
N VAL A 196 14.49 -9.84 6.48
CA VAL A 196 15.43 -9.09 5.63
C VAL A 196 15.02 -9.21 4.18
N CYS A 197 15.12 -8.10 3.45
CA CYS A 197 14.80 -8.07 2.04
C CYS A 197 15.86 -8.77 1.16
N PRO A 198 15.44 -9.39 0.03
CA PRO A 198 16.37 -9.84 -1.00
C PRO A 198 17.31 -8.73 -1.46
N ASN A 199 18.58 -9.06 -1.69
CA ASN A 199 19.57 -8.09 -2.13
C ASN A 199 19.40 -7.73 -3.61
N LEU A 200 19.50 -6.44 -3.94
CA LEU A 200 19.59 -5.95 -5.32
C LEU A 200 21.03 -5.46 -5.60
N PRO A 201 21.63 -5.81 -6.75
CA PRO A 201 22.98 -5.37 -7.08
C PRO A 201 23.12 -3.84 -7.06
N LYS A 202 24.10 -3.32 -6.31
CA LYS A 202 24.26 -1.87 -6.19
C LYS A 202 24.99 -1.31 -7.41
N ILE A 203 24.49 -0.18 -7.93
CA ILE A 203 25.18 0.58 -8.97
C ILE A 203 26.53 1.10 -8.46
N LYS A 204 27.56 1.01 -9.29
CA LYS A 204 28.84 1.65 -9.00
C LYS A 204 28.73 3.14 -9.32
N VAL A 205 28.80 3.96 -8.29
CA VAL A 205 28.80 5.41 -8.44
C VAL A 205 30.09 5.86 -9.13
N PRO A 206 30.02 6.64 -10.23
CA PRO A 206 31.21 7.16 -10.88
C PRO A 206 31.94 8.17 -9.99
N THR A 207 33.27 8.21 -10.10
CA THR A 207 34.11 9.21 -9.40
C THR A 207 33.93 10.60 -9.97
N ARG A 208 33.64 10.69 -11.28
CA ARG A 208 33.31 11.93 -11.97
C ARG A 208 31.94 12.41 -11.53
N ARG A 209 31.83 13.71 -11.25
CA ARG A 209 30.57 14.36 -10.93
C ARG A 209 29.65 14.33 -12.15
N LEU A 210 28.40 13.95 -11.93
CA LEU A 210 27.35 13.99 -12.94
C LEU A 210 26.38 15.14 -12.62
N ASP A 211 26.06 15.94 -13.64
CA ASP A 211 25.09 17.03 -13.52
C ASP A 211 23.66 16.52 -13.79
N LEU A 212 23.56 15.52 -14.66
CA LEU A 212 22.32 14.89 -15.10
C LEU A 212 22.48 13.36 -15.10
N VAL A 213 21.58 12.66 -14.42
CA VAL A 213 21.44 11.20 -14.52
C VAL A 213 20.22 10.91 -15.39
N VAL A 214 20.42 10.22 -16.50
CA VAL A 214 19.36 9.85 -17.44
C VAL A 214 19.13 8.35 -17.38
N VAL A 215 17.86 7.95 -17.33
CA VAL A 215 17.47 6.55 -17.19
C VAL A 215 16.32 6.22 -18.14
N LYS A 216 16.48 5.17 -18.95
CA LYS A 216 15.35 4.60 -19.72
C LYS A 216 14.66 3.56 -18.85
N LEU A 217 13.35 3.69 -18.64
CA LEU A 217 12.61 2.70 -17.83
C LEU A 217 11.74 1.79 -18.70
N PRO A 218 11.65 0.50 -18.37
CA PRO A 218 10.62 -0.37 -18.94
C PRO A 218 9.23 0.09 -18.47
N CYS A 219 8.26 0.05 -19.37
CA CYS A 219 6.85 0.34 -19.11
C CYS A 219 6.04 -0.65 -19.94
N ARG A 220 5.73 -1.81 -19.34
CA ARG A 220 5.03 -2.90 -20.01
C ARG A 220 3.55 -2.56 -20.08
N ASN A 221 2.90 -2.84 -21.21
CA ASN A 221 1.45 -2.63 -21.41
C ASN A 221 0.56 -3.60 -20.61
N GLU A 222 1.05 -4.13 -19.49
CA GLU A 222 0.34 -5.08 -18.62
C GLU A 222 -0.22 -4.34 -17.41
N GLY A 223 -1.36 -4.80 -16.87
CA GLY A 223 -2.08 -4.16 -15.77
C GLY A 223 -1.35 -4.05 -14.43
N ASN A 224 -0.04 -4.33 -14.38
CA ASN A 224 0.77 -4.27 -13.16
C ASN A 224 2.17 -3.67 -13.40
N TRP A 225 2.30 -2.78 -14.39
CA TRP A 225 3.58 -2.16 -14.79
C TRP A 225 4.35 -1.48 -13.65
N SER A 226 3.66 -1.05 -12.59
CA SER A 226 4.22 -0.36 -11.43
C SER A 226 4.82 -1.31 -10.38
N ARG A 227 4.45 -2.60 -10.38
CA ARG A 227 5.02 -3.65 -9.53
C ARG A 227 6.04 -4.48 -10.31
N ASP A 228 7.07 -3.81 -10.81
CA ASP A 228 8.14 -4.42 -11.61
C ASP A 228 9.52 -4.24 -10.95
N VAL A 229 10.22 -5.35 -10.71
CA VAL A 229 11.51 -5.37 -10.01
C VAL A 229 12.59 -4.61 -10.78
N ALA A 230 12.64 -4.73 -12.11
CA ALA A 230 13.65 -4.03 -12.90
C ALA A 230 13.38 -2.52 -12.92
N ARG A 231 12.11 -2.12 -13.04
CA ARG A 231 11.70 -0.72 -12.96
C ARG A 231 12.02 -0.10 -11.60
N LEU A 232 11.76 -0.81 -10.50
CA LEU A 232 12.15 -0.38 -9.15
C LEU A 232 13.68 -0.25 -9.05
N HIS A 233 14.40 -1.28 -9.50
CA HIS A 233 15.85 -1.34 -9.39
C HIS A 233 16.56 -0.20 -10.13
N LEU A 234 16.14 0.10 -11.37
CA LEU A 234 16.69 1.20 -12.17
C LEU A 234 16.48 2.57 -11.51
N GLN A 235 15.30 2.79 -10.93
CA GLN A 235 14.99 4.04 -10.24
C GLN A 235 15.79 4.19 -8.94
N MET A 236 16.03 3.09 -8.21
CA MET A 236 16.88 3.08 -7.01
C MET A 236 18.35 3.32 -7.34
N ALA A 237 18.84 2.74 -8.43
CA ALA A 237 20.18 3.00 -8.95
C ALA A 237 20.34 4.48 -9.33
N ALA A 238 19.37 5.04 -10.06
CA ALA A 238 19.36 6.46 -10.42
C ALA A 238 19.35 7.38 -9.20
N ALA A 239 18.50 7.07 -8.22
CA ALA A 239 18.45 7.78 -6.95
C ALA A 239 19.78 7.71 -6.20
N THR A 240 20.43 6.54 -6.18
CA THR A 240 21.74 6.34 -5.53
C THR A 240 22.81 7.19 -6.18
N VAL A 241 22.88 7.21 -7.52
CA VAL A 241 23.84 8.05 -8.26
C VAL A 241 23.57 9.53 -8.01
N ALA A 242 22.31 9.98 -8.07
CA ALA A 242 21.96 11.37 -7.81
C ALA A 242 22.29 11.78 -6.36
N ALA A 243 21.94 10.95 -5.37
CA ALA A 243 22.19 11.20 -3.95
C ALA A 243 23.69 11.24 -3.59
N SER A 244 24.54 10.59 -4.39
CA SER A 244 25.99 10.58 -4.20
C SER A 244 26.69 11.91 -4.55
N ALA A 245 25.99 12.81 -5.26
CA ALA A 245 26.53 14.10 -5.64
C ALA A 245 26.92 14.93 -4.40
N LYS A 246 28.17 15.42 -4.38
CA LYS A 246 28.72 16.28 -3.32
C LYS A 246 28.66 17.76 -3.75
N GLY A 247 28.41 18.66 -2.80
CA GLY A 247 28.43 20.12 -3.00
C GLY A 247 27.07 20.77 -3.23
N PHE A 248 27.06 22.07 -3.55
CA PHE A 248 25.87 22.93 -3.62
C PHE A 248 24.97 22.74 -4.86
N PHE A 249 25.34 21.89 -5.82
CA PHE A 249 24.50 21.65 -7.01
C PHE A 249 23.61 20.43 -6.80
N GLY A 250 22.30 20.62 -6.93
CA GLY A 250 21.32 19.54 -6.95
C GLY A 250 21.29 18.89 -8.32
N GLY A 251 21.95 17.75 -8.47
CA GLY A 251 21.95 16.98 -9.71
C GLY A 251 20.52 16.67 -10.18
N HIS A 252 20.31 16.72 -11.49
CA HIS A 252 19.01 16.43 -12.09
C HIS A 252 18.90 14.94 -12.40
N VAL A 253 17.67 14.42 -12.38
CA VAL A 253 17.36 13.05 -12.81
C VAL A 253 16.31 13.11 -13.91
N MET A 254 16.61 12.52 -15.06
CA MET A 254 15.70 12.44 -16.19
C MET A 254 15.29 11.00 -16.47
N PHE A 255 13.98 10.77 -16.54
CA PHE A 255 13.41 9.49 -16.94
C PHE A 255 12.85 9.57 -18.35
N VAL A 256 13.15 8.54 -19.15
CA VAL A 256 12.54 8.32 -20.45
C VAL A 256 11.62 7.11 -20.32
N SER A 257 10.31 7.36 -20.20
CA SER A 257 9.29 6.34 -19.97
C SER A 257 7.87 6.86 -20.24
N ARG A 258 7.01 6.01 -20.80
CA ARG A 258 5.55 6.28 -20.92
C ARG A 258 4.86 6.33 -19.56
N CYS A 259 5.26 5.43 -18.67
CA CYS A 259 4.74 5.31 -17.32
C CYS A 259 5.42 6.33 -16.39
N PHE A 260 4.68 6.93 -15.46
CA PHE A 260 5.25 7.88 -14.49
C PHE A 260 6.28 7.22 -13.55
N PRO A 261 7.39 7.92 -13.21
CA PRO A 261 8.33 7.47 -12.18
C PRO A 261 7.66 7.37 -10.81
N MET A 262 8.19 6.53 -9.91
CA MET A 262 7.59 6.24 -8.60
C MET A 262 7.34 7.54 -7.81
N PRO A 263 6.06 7.89 -7.54
CA PRO A 263 5.71 9.18 -6.95
C PRO A 263 6.33 9.41 -5.57
N ASN A 264 6.55 8.34 -4.80
CA ASN A 264 7.12 8.40 -3.46
C ASN A 264 8.66 8.52 -3.47
N LEU A 265 9.34 8.14 -4.55
CA LEU A 265 10.79 8.34 -4.67
C LEU A 265 11.11 9.65 -5.38
N PHE A 266 10.51 9.87 -6.54
CA PHE A 266 10.64 11.08 -7.36
C PHE A 266 9.34 11.89 -7.26
N ARG A 267 9.29 12.73 -6.23
CA ARG A 267 8.06 13.44 -5.84
C ARG A 267 7.64 14.43 -6.91
N CYS A 268 6.33 14.60 -7.04
CA CYS A 268 5.74 15.52 -8.01
C CYS A 268 6.21 16.98 -7.78
N LYS A 269 6.43 17.40 -6.53
CA LYS A 269 6.98 18.74 -6.21
C LYS A 269 8.42 18.96 -6.67
N ASP A 270 9.15 17.87 -6.94
CA ASP A 270 10.52 17.89 -7.44
C ASP A 270 10.56 17.79 -8.99
N LEU A 271 9.41 17.68 -9.66
CA LEU A 271 9.30 17.65 -11.13
C LEU A 271 9.53 19.06 -11.70
N VAL A 272 10.52 19.20 -12.57
CA VAL A 272 10.88 20.46 -13.24
C VAL A 272 10.10 20.62 -14.54
N SER A 273 10.04 19.56 -15.35
CA SER A 273 9.31 19.58 -16.62
C SER A 273 8.97 18.18 -17.09
N ARG A 274 7.86 18.04 -17.81
CA ARG A 274 7.47 16.84 -18.56
C ARG A 274 7.22 17.21 -20.02
N ARG A 275 7.84 16.49 -20.96
CA ARG A 275 7.60 16.62 -22.41
C ARG A 275 7.42 15.22 -23.00
N GLY A 276 6.18 14.87 -23.33
CA GLY A 276 5.85 13.50 -23.74
C GLY A 276 6.28 12.48 -22.68
N ASP A 277 7.17 11.57 -23.09
CA ASP A 277 7.72 10.50 -22.26
C ASP A 277 9.03 10.89 -21.53
N VAL A 278 9.42 12.16 -21.59
CA VAL A 278 10.61 12.70 -20.92
C VAL A 278 10.20 13.44 -19.65
N TRP A 279 10.68 12.95 -18.51
CA TRP A 279 10.39 13.49 -17.18
C TRP A 279 11.67 13.99 -16.53
N LEU A 280 11.75 15.28 -16.21
CA LEU A 280 12.92 15.89 -15.58
C LEU A 280 12.62 16.27 -14.14
N TYR A 281 13.42 15.75 -13.21
CA TYR A 281 13.33 16.03 -11.78
C TYR A 281 14.58 16.74 -11.26
N LYS A 282 14.39 17.56 -10.23
CA LYS A 282 15.44 18.12 -9.39
C LYS A 282 15.17 17.71 -7.94
N PRO A 283 15.55 16.48 -7.55
CA PRO A 283 15.24 15.94 -6.23
C PRO A 283 16.00 16.68 -5.13
N ASN A 284 15.37 16.77 -3.95
CA ASN A 284 16.10 17.14 -2.73
C ASN A 284 17.02 15.98 -2.32
N LEU A 285 18.34 16.19 -2.41
CA LEU A 285 19.32 15.13 -2.20
C LEU A 285 19.32 14.57 -0.77
N ASP A 286 19.01 15.39 0.23
CA ASP A 286 18.96 14.93 1.63
C ASP A 286 17.74 14.03 1.86
N THR A 287 16.57 14.43 1.36
CA THR A 287 15.37 13.58 1.39
C THR A 287 15.62 12.26 0.64
N LEU A 288 16.33 12.32 -0.49
CA LEU A 288 16.65 11.13 -1.28
C LEU A 288 17.60 10.19 -0.52
N ARG A 289 18.61 10.73 0.18
CA ARG A 289 19.51 9.96 1.05
C ARG A 289 18.76 9.30 2.20
N ASP A 290 17.85 10.02 2.85
CA ASP A 290 17.04 9.47 3.94
C ASP A 290 16.16 8.30 3.44
N LYS A 291 15.57 8.45 2.26
CA LYS A 291 14.75 7.41 1.62
C LYS A 291 15.57 6.17 1.22
N LEU A 292 16.79 6.36 0.74
CA LEU A 292 17.69 5.25 0.35
C LEU A 292 18.25 4.46 1.55
N GLN A 293 18.11 4.97 2.77
CA GLN A 293 18.46 4.22 3.99
C GLN A 293 17.35 3.26 4.43
N LEU A 294 16.13 3.42 3.90
CA LEU A 294 15.02 2.53 4.23
C LEU A 294 15.12 1.22 3.45
N PRO A 295 14.48 0.15 3.94
CA PRO A 295 14.39 -1.10 3.21
C PRO A 295 13.82 -0.91 1.79
N ILE A 296 14.33 -1.71 0.86
CA ILE A 296 13.96 -1.66 -0.55
C ILE A 296 12.47 -2.00 -0.80
N GLY A 297 11.87 -2.79 0.10
CA GLY A 297 10.47 -3.19 0.07
C GLY A 297 9.93 -3.55 1.45
N SER A 298 8.69 -4.05 1.49
CA SER A 298 7.98 -4.36 2.73
C SER A 298 8.38 -5.70 3.38
N CYS A 299 9.35 -6.42 2.81
CA CYS A 299 9.98 -7.61 3.39
C CYS A 299 10.74 -7.33 4.69
N GLU A 300 10.97 -6.07 5.03
CA GLU A 300 11.62 -5.65 6.27
C GLU A 300 10.87 -4.43 6.84
N LEU A 301 10.82 -4.34 8.17
CA LEU A 301 10.17 -3.21 8.84
C LEU A 301 11.01 -1.94 8.66
N SER A 302 10.39 -0.91 8.09
CA SER A 302 11.00 0.42 7.97
C SER A 302 11.07 1.16 9.31
N LEU A 303 10.28 0.70 10.28
CA LEU A 303 10.28 1.17 11.66
C LEU A 303 10.43 -0.06 12.58
N PRO A 304 11.59 -0.28 13.22
CA PRO A 304 11.78 -1.44 14.10
C PRO A 304 10.77 -1.46 15.24
N PHE A 305 10.45 -2.67 15.70
CA PHE A 305 9.54 -2.88 16.82
C PHE A 305 10.14 -2.30 18.12
N GLY A 306 9.31 -1.64 18.93
CA GLY A 306 9.72 -1.14 20.26
C GLY A 306 10.53 0.15 20.30
N ILE A 307 10.51 0.98 19.24
CA ILE A 307 11.13 2.32 19.28
C ILE A 307 10.61 3.13 20.47
N LYS A 308 11.55 3.62 21.27
CA LYS A 308 11.32 4.70 22.23
C LYS A 308 11.31 6.02 21.48
N GLU A 309 10.30 6.84 21.74
CA GLU A 309 10.14 8.19 21.21
C GLU A 309 11.49 8.90 21.09
N ARG A 310 11.91 9.22 19.86
CA ARG A 310 13.02 10.16 19.69
C ARG A 310 12.40 11.55 19.64
N PRO A 311 12.73 12.46 20.57
CA PRO A 311 12.28 13.84 20.45
C PRO A 311 12.82 14.40 19.13
N SER A 312 11.92 14.95 18.34
CA SER A 312 12.27 15.62 17.08
C SER A 312 13.05 16.90 17.42
N LEU A 313 14.37 16.79 17.53
CA LEU A 313 15.26 17.96 17.56
C LEU A 313 15.33 18.52 16.14
N GLY A 314 14.43 19.43 15.82
CA GLY A 314 14.38 20.14 14.54
C GLY A 314 13.46 21.36 14.61
N ASN A 315 13.49 22.17 13.56
CA ASN A 315 12.54 23.27 13.40
C ASN A 315 11.10 22.75 13.55
N PRO A 316 10.17 23.57 14.10
CA PRO A 316 8.77 23.19 14.20
C PRO A 316 8.24 22.85 12.80
N LYS A 317 7.93 21.57 12.58
CA LYS A 317 7.32 21.08 11.34
C LYS A 317 5.81 21.26 11.42
N ARG A 318 5.18 21.65 10.31
CA ARG A 318 3.72 21.77 10.23
C ARG A 318 3.15 20.36 10.08
N GLU A 319 2.68 19.80 11.18
CA GLU A 319 2.29 18.40 11.29
C GLU A 319 0.88 18.27 11.87
N ALA A 320 0.06 17.41 11.27
CA ALA A 320 -1.31 17.16 11.72
C ALA A 320 -1.71 15.69 11.64
N TYR A 321 -2.61 15.28 12.52
CA TYR A 321 -3.47 14.13 12.25
C TYR A 321 -4.59 14.57 11.33
N ALA A 322 -4.85 13.79 10.29
CA ALA A 322 -5.89 14.05 9.32
C ALA A 322 -6.94 12.94 9.32
N THR A 323 -8.22 13.29 9.17
CA THR A 323 -9.27 12.33 8.85
C THR A 323 -10.23 12.91 7.81
N ILE A 324 -11.12 12.08 7.25
CA ILE A 324 -12.06 12.51 6.21
C ILE A 324 -13.45 11.91 6.42
N LEU A 325 -14.48 12.73 6.24
CA LEU A 325 -15.88 12.31 6.19
C LEU A 325 -16.50 12.73 4.85
N HIS A 326 -16.76 11.77 3.97
CA HIS A 326 -17.19 12.04 2.59
C HIS A 326 -18.63 11.60 2.26
N SER A 327 -19.34 10.88 3.14
CA SER A 327 -20.69 10.37 2.80
C SER A 327 -21.62 10.10 3.97
N ALA A 328 -21.15 10.18 5.21
CA ALA A 328 -21.81 9.45 6.28
C ALA A 328 -21.67 10.21 7.60
N HIS A 329 -22.70 10.99 7.95
CA HIS A 329 -22.82 11.61 9.28
C HIS A 329 -22.69 10.58 10.41
N VAL A 330 -23.03 9.31 10.13
CA VAL A 330 -22.83 8.22 11.09
C VAL A 330 -21.37 8.04 11.54
N TYR A 331 -20.36 8.54 10.81
CA TYR A 331 -18.95 8.47 11.22
C TYR A 331 -18.49 9.68 12.04
N VAL A 332 -19.34 10.69 12.28
CA VAL A 332 -19.00 11.86 13.13
C VAL A 332 -18.61 11.40 14.53
N CYS A 333 -19.38 10.47 15.09
CA CYS A 333 -19.10 9.80 16.36
C CYS A 333 -17.70 9.17 16.41
N GLY A 334 -17.33 8.46 15.34
CA GLY A 334 -16.02 7.85 15.19
C GLY A 334 -14.89 8.89 15.11
N ALA A 335 -15.07 9.94 14.31
CA ALA A 335 -14.10 11.02 14.19
C ALA A 335 -13.89 11.78 15.50
N ILE A 336 -14.95 12.02 16.29
CA ILE A 336 -14.84 12.59 17.64
C ILE A 336 -14.04 11.67 18.55
N ALA A 337 -14.34 10.36 18.54
CA ALA A 337 -13.59 9.37 19.32
C ALA A 337 -12.11 9.30 18.93
N ALA A 338 -11.81 9.35 17.63
CA ALA A 338 -10.45 9.40 17.13
C ALA A 338 -9.69 10.63 17.66
N ALA A 339 -10.26 11.84 17.56
CA ALA A 339 -9.66 13.06 18.11
C ALA A 339 -9.38 12.95 19.61
N GLN A 340 -10.35 12.49 20.38
CA GLN A 340 -10.20 12.36 21.83
C GLN A 340 -9.14 11.32 22.18
N SER A 341 -9.09 10.19 21.47
CA SER A 341 -8.05 9.19 21.67
C SER A 341 -6.64 9.71 21.35
N ILE A 342 -6.47 10.52 20.29
CA ILE A 342 -5.20 11.21 19.98
C ILE A 342 -4.78 12.11 21.14
N ARG A 343 -5.70 12.92 21.67
CA ARG A 343 -5.41 13.83 22.80
C ARG A 343 -5.09 13.09 24.08
N GLN A 344 -5.85 12.05 24.41
CA GLN A 344 -5.61 11.19 25.57
C GLN A 344 -4.27 10.46 25.48
N SER A 345 -3.80 10.15 24.27
CA SER A 345 -2.46 9.58 24.06
C SER A 345 -1.31 10.59 24.27
N GLY A 346 -1.62 11.88 24.45
CA GLY A 346 -0.65 12.94 24.75
C GLY A 346 -0.18 13.75 23.54
N SER A 347 -0.72 13.51 22.33
CA SER A 347 -0.30 14.29 21.16
C SER A 347 -0.83 15.73 21.20
N THR A 348 0.04 16.66 20.82
CA THR A 348 -0.25 18.11 20.73
C THR A 348 -0.37 18.60 19.29
N ARG A 349 -0.25 17.69 18.30
CA ARG A 349 -0.31 18.04 16.88
C ARG A 349 -1.69 18.55 16.47
N ASP A 350 -1.75 19.25 15.35
CA ASP A 350 -3.02 19.72 14.81
C ASP A 350 -3.92 18.53 14.46
N LEU A 351 -5.23 18.74 14.61
CA LEU A 351 -6.25 17.80 14.18
C LEU A 351 -6.98 18.46 13.02
N VAL A 352 -6.87 17.92 11.81
CA VAL A 352 -7.57 18.44 10.63
C VAL A 352 -8.56 17.41 10.09
N ILE A 353 -9.80 17.83 9.88
CA ILE A 353 -10.82 16.96 9.29
C ILE A 353 -11.31 17.54 7.97
N VAL A 354 -11.30 16.70 6.95
CA VAL A 354 -11.80 17.03 5.63
C VAL A 354 -13.25 16.56 5.53
N VAL A 355 -14.18 17.46 5.25
CA VAL A 355 -15.63 17.16 5.18
C VAL A 355 -16.28 17.78 3.97
N ASP A 356 -17.37 17.18 3.48
CA ASP A 356 -18.19 17.79 2.44
C ASP A 356 -19.29 18.69 3.01
N GLU A 357 -20.05 19.34 2.13
CA GLU A 357 -21.19 20.20 2.50
C GLU A 357 -22.38 19.41 3.09
N ASN A 358 -22.41 18.08 2.98
CA ASN A 358 -23.50 17.26 3.53
C ASN A 358 -23.36 17.02 5.03
N ILE A 359 -22.20 17.29 5.63
CA ILE A 359 -22.03 17.31 7.08
C ILE A 359 -22.66 18.61 7.62
N SER A 360 -23.81 18.46 8.29
CA SER A 360 -24.60 19.58 8.81
C SER A 360 -23.84 20.42 9.84
N GLY A 361 -24.29 21.68 10.05
CA GLY A 361 -23.72 22.58 11.05
C GLY A 361 -23.67 21.96 12.45
N TYR A 362 -24.70 21.21 12.83
CA TYR A 362 -24.73 20.46 14.09
C TYR A 362 -23.54 19.49 14.24
N HIS A 363 -23.30 18.65 13.25
CA HIS A 363 -22.17 17.71 13.27
C HIS A 363 -20.83 18.43 13.21
N ARG A 364 -20.74 19.54 12.48
CA ARG A 364 -19.53 20.38 12.41
C ARG A 364 -19.16 20.95 13.79
N SER A 365 -20.13 21.51 14.51
CA SER A 365 -19.90 22.00 15.87
C SER A 365 -19.41 20.90 16.82
N GLY A 366 -19.91 19.67 16.66
CA GLY A 366 -19.42 18.50 17.39
C GLY A 366 -17.96 18.16 17.10
N LEU A 367 -17.57 18.19 15.82
CA LEU A 367 -16.18 17.97 15.40
C LEU A 367 -15.25 19.07 15.91
N GLU A 368 -15.66 20.34 15.82
CA GLU A 368 -14.91 21.48 16.35
C GLU A 368 -14.72 21.39 17.87
N ALA A 369 -15.78 21.02 18.60
CA ALA A 369 -15.71 20.82 20.05
C ALA A 369 -14.74 19.69 20.44
N ALA A 370 -14.60 18.67 19.59
CA ALA A 370 -13.62 17.61 19.77
C ALA A 370 -12.17 18.05 19.43
N GLY A 371 -11.99 19.23 18.86
CA GLY A 371 -10.70 19.83 18.52
C GLY A 371 -10.32 19.73 17.03
N TRP A 372 -11.21 19.26 16.16
CA TRP A 372 -10.94 19.20 14.72
C TRP A 372 -11.02 20.59 14.07
N GLN A 373 -9.99 20.94 13.29
CA GLN A 373 -10.03 22.03 12.33
C GLN A 373 -10.71 21.54 11.05
N ILE A 374 -11.86 22.13 10.72
CA ILE A 374 -12.68 21.69 9.60
C ILE A 374 -12.19 22.29 8.27
N ARG A 375 -11.96 21.41 7.29
CA ARG A 375 -11.67 21.76 5.89
C ARG A 375 -12.81 21.28 5.00
N THR A 376 -13.60 22.21 4.47
CA THR A 376 -14.67 21.87 3.52
C THR A 376 -14.09 21.51 2.15
N ILE A 377 -14.56 20.41 1.55
CA ILE A 377 -14.14 19.94 0.23
C ILE A 377 -15.33 19.65 -0.68
N GLN A 378 -15.05 19.70 -1.99
CA GLN A 378 -15.90 19.06 -2.97
C GLN A 378 -15.55 17.57 -3.07
N ARG A 379 -16.55 16.71 -2.91
CA ARG A 379 -16.38 15.25 -3.04
C ARG A 379 -15.87 14.87 -4.42
N ILE A 380 -15.12 13.77 -4.46
CA ILE A 380 -14.62 13.16 -5.68
C ILE A 380 -15.35 11.83 -5.86
N ARG A 381 -16.10 11.73 -6.96
CA ARG A 381 -16.81 10.50 -7.31
C ARG A 381 -15.80 9.50 -7.88
N ASN A 382 -15.87 8.26 -7.43
CA ASN A 382 -15.23 7.14 -8.09
C ASN A 382 -15.95 6.86 -9.43
N PRO A 383 -15.29 7.09 -10.59
CA PRO A 383 -15.93 6.93 -11.90
C PRO A 383 -16.39 5.49 -12.17
N LYS A 384 -15.75 4.49 -11.56
CA LYS A 384 -16.05 3.07 -11.74
C LYS A 384 -17.08 2.54 -10.72
N ALA A 385 -17.47 3.34 -9.74
CA ALA A 385 -18.48 2.94 -8.76
C ALA A 385 -19.90 3.06 -9.32
N GLU A 386 -20.74 2.09 -8.94
CA GLU A 386 -22.19 2.22 -9.13
C GLU A 386 -22.74 3.40 -8.34
N LYS A 387 -23.83 3.96 -8.84
CA LYS A 387 -24.57 5.01 -8.14
C LYS A 387 -25.06 4.49 -6.79
N ASP A 388 -24.93 5.32 -5.75
CA ASP A 388 -25.35 5.04 -4.37
C ASP A 388 -24.60 3.85 -3.72
N ALA A 389 -23.51 3.37 -4.34
CA ALA A 389 -22.65 2.37 -3.75
C ALA A 389 -21.81 2.97 -2.61
N TYR A 390 -21.45 2.13 -1.64
CA TYR A 390 -20.68 2.58 -0.46
C TYR A 390 -19.34 3.25 -0.86
N ASN A 391 -18.75 2.82 -1.97
CA ASN A 391 -17.47 3.29 -2.49
C ASN A 391 -17.58 4.44 -3.49
N GLU A 392 -18.79 4.95 -3.76
CA GLU A 392 -19.03 5.98 -4.76
C GLU A 392 -18.20 7.25 -4.52
N TRP A 393 -17.94 7.59 -3.26
CA TRP A 393 -17.25 8.83 -2.89
C TRP A 393 -15.90 8.61 -2.19
N ASN A 394 -15.42 7.35 -2.13
CA ASN A 394 -14.17 7.01 -1.45
C ASN A 394 -12.96 7.76 -2.01
N TYR A 395 -12.97 8.11 -3.31
CA TYR A 395 -11.88 8.88 -3.94
C TYR A 395 -11.77 10.32 -3.40
N SER A 396 -12.74 10.78 -2.60
CA SER A 396 -12.58 12.02 -1.82
C SER A 396 -11.35 11.98 -0.90
N LYS A 397 -10.86 10.79 -0.52
CA LYS A 397 -9.60 10.61 0.22
C LYS A 397 -8.39 11.25 -0.49
N PHE A 398 -8.43 11.44 -1.81
CA PHE A 398 -7.36 12.14 -2.54
C PHE A 398 -7.19 13.60 -2.10
N ARG A 399 -8.23 14.21 -1.52
CA ARG A 399 -8.18 15.58 -0.98
C ARG A 399 -7.16 15.75 0.14
N LEU A 400 -6.71 14.66 0.78
CA LEU A 400 -5.63 14.70 1.77
C LEU A 400 -4.33 15.32 1.21
N TRP A 401 -4.03 15.10 -0.07
CA TRP A 401 -2.86 15.70 -0.72
C TRP A 401 -2.99 17.22 -0.94
N GLN A 402 -4.16 17.81 -0.72
CA GLN A 402 -4.35 19.26 -0.83
C GLN A 402 -4.14 20.01 0.50
N LEU A 403 -3.88 19.30 1.61
CA LEU A 403 -3.56 19.86 2.92
C LEU A 403 -2.12 20.43 2.98
N THR A 404 -1.78 21.26 2.00
CA THR A 404 -0.44 21.82 1.73
C THR A 404 0.00 22.89 2.75
N ASP A 405 -0.88 23.27 3.66
CA ASP A 405 -0.56 24.00 4.88
C ASP A 405 0.23 23.14 5.89
N TYR A 406 0.31 21.82 5.68
CA TYR A 406 1.13 20.89 6.44
C TYR A 406 2.27 20.32 5.59
N ASP A 407 3.42 20.11 6.23
CA ASP A 407 4.57 19.43 5.63
C ASP A 407 4.39 17.90 5.63
N LYS A 408 3.65 17.39 6.62
CA LYS A 408 3.34 15.96 6.78
C LYS A 408 2.06 15.76 7.57
N ILE A 409 1.28 14.76 7.21
CA ILE A 409 0.10 14.34 7.96
C ILE A 409 0.15 12.85 8.26
N ILE A 410 -0.40 12.46 9.41
CA ILE A 410 -0.80 11.08 9.68
C ILE A 410 -2.29 10.99 9.41
N PHE A 411 -2.65 10.38 8.30
CA PHE A 411 -4.05 10.07 8.02
C PHE A 411 -4.50 8.90 8.87
N ILE A 412 -5.70 9.03 9.47
CA ILE A 412 -6.41 7.96 10.16
C ILE A 412 -7.87 7.89 9.68
N ASP A 413 -8.36 6.70 9.35
CA ASP A 413 -9.80 6.49 9.13
C ASP A 413 -10.58 6.79 10.42
N ALA A 414 -11.84 7.21 10.28
CA ALA A 414 -12.68 7.63 11.39
C ALA A 414 -13.17 6.47 12.29
N ASP A 415 -12.85 5.22 11.96
CA ASP A 415 -13.18 4.00 12.70
C ASP A 415 -11.96 3.37 13.40
N LEU A 416 -11.02 4.23 13.80
CA LEU A 416 -9.83 3.90 14.55
C LEU A 416 -9.85 4.53 15.95
N LEU A 417 -9.12 3.91 16.88
CA LEU A 417 -8.72 4.54 18.15
C LEU A 417 -7.20 4.52 18.31
N ILE A 418 -6.65 5.66 18.73
CA ILE A 418 -5.27 5.81 19.13
C ILE A 418 -5.16 5.47 20.62
N LEU A 419 -4.52 4.34 20.93
CA LEU A 419 -4.34 3.85 22.29
C LEU A 419 -3.02 4.30 22.91
N ARG A 420 -2.03 4.64 22.07
CA ARG A 420 -0.72 5.16 22.46
C ARG A 420 -0.26 6.22 21.47
N ASN A 421 0.58 7.15 21.90
CA ASN A 421 1.11 8.20 21.04
C ASN A 421 1.84 7.58 19.82
N ILE A 422 1.53 8.07 18.61
CA ILE A 422 2.19 7.67 17.36
C ILE A 422 2.86 8.85 16.63
N ASP A 423 3.16 9.94 17.34
CA ASP A 423 3.81 11.14 16.79
C ASP A 423 5.18 10.82 16.17
N PHE A 424 5.85 9.75 16.60
CA PHE A 424 7.10 9.30 15.97
C PHE A 424 6.89 8.90 14.50
N LEU A 425 5.68 8.56 14.05
CA LEU A 425 5.41 8.29 12.63
C LEU A 425 5.57 9.54 11.75
N PHE A 426 5.56 10.76 12.30
CA PHE A 426 5.90 11.97 11.55
C PHE A 426 7.38 11.99 11.09
N SER A 427 8.25 11.11 11.58
CA SER A 427 9.60 10.96 11.00
C SER A 427 9.60 10.11 9.72
N MET A 428 8.58 9.28 9.48
CA MET A 428 8.53 8.36 8.36
C MET A 428 8.14 9.06 7.04
N PRO A 429 8.61 8.60 5.87
CA PRO A 429 8.24 9.21 4.59
C PRO A 429 6.89 8.73 4.05
N GLU A 430 6.38 9.44 3.06
CA GLU A 430 5.26 9.00 2.23
C GLU A 430 5.66 7.84 1.29
N ILE A 431 4.91 6.75 1.12
CA ILE A 431 3.79 6.27 1.95
C ILE A 431 4.34 5.28 2.96
N SER A 432 4.09 5.54 4.26
CA SER A 432 4.33 4.55 5.33
C SER A 432 3.00 4.06 5.88
N ALA A 433 2.81 2.75 5.92
CA ALA A 433 1.55 2.10 6.27
C ALA A 433 1.77 0.64 6.74
N THR A 434 0.74 0.01 7.30
CA THR A 434 0.80 -1.40 7.70
C THR A 434 0.49 -2.33 6.53
N GLY A 435 1.03 -3.55 6.57
CA GLY A 435 0.68 -4.59 5.60
C GLY A 435 -0.80 -4.97 5.63
N ASN A 436 -1.28 -5.42 4.48
CA ASN A 436 -2.59 -6.05 4.26
C ASN A 436 -2.36 -7.32 3.41
N ASN A 437 -3.41 -7.87 2.79
CA ASN A 437 -3.29 -9.06 1.94
C ASN A 437 -2.32 -8.86 0.76
N GLY A 438 -1.52 -9.88 0.45
CA GLY A 438 -0.57 -9.86 -0.65
C GLY A 438 0.50 -8.76 -0.50
N THR A 439 0.78 -8.05 -1.60
CA THR A 439 1.84 -7.04 -1.69
C THR A 439 1.40 -5.63 -1.26
N LEU A 440 0.24 -5.55 -0.59
CA LEU A 440 -0.56 -4.33 -0.48
C LEU A 440 -0.55 -3.77 0.94
N PHE A 441 -0.69 -2.46 1.08
CA PHE A 441 -0.85 -1.80 2.37
C PHE A 441 -2.33 -1.55 2.70
N ASN A 442 -2.62 -1.44 4.00
CA ASN A 442 -3.91 -0.98 4.50
C ASN A 442 -3.93 0.56 4.52
N SER A 443 -4.97 1.18 3.95
CA SER A 443 -5.08 2.64 3.83
C SER A 443 -5.75 3.33 5.02
N GLY A 444 -5.95 2.61 6.13
CA GLY A 444 -6.57 3.14 7.35
C GLY A 444 -5.63 4.02 8.17
N VAL A 445 -4.33 3.73 8.16
CA VAL A 445 -3.30 4.59 8.75
C VAL A 445 -2.21 4.79 7.71
N MET A 446 -1.96 6.05 7.32
CA MET A 446 -0.95 6.40 6.31
C MET A 446 -0.20 7.66 6.69
N VAL A 447 1.11 7.66 6.49
CA VAL A 447 1.93 8.88 6.51
C VAL A 447 1.95 9.48 5.11
N ILE A 448 1.55 10.75 4.98
CA ILE A 448 1.39 11.47 3.71
C ILE A 448 2.19 12.78 3.76
N GLU A 449 2.79 13.16 2.64
CA GLU A 449 3.43 14.47 2.39
C GLU A 449 2.53 15.27 1.42
N PRO A 450 1.61 16.12 1.92
CA PRO A 450 0.64 16.80 1.07
C PRO A 450 1.28 17.61 -0.06
N CYS A 451 0.75 17.46 -1.27
CA CYS A 451 1.25 18.07 -2.48
C CYS A 451 0.15 18.17 -3.54
N ASN A 452 -0.19 19.39 -3.97
CA ASN A 452 -1.19 19.61 -5.03
C ASN A 452 -0.82 18.93 -6.35
N CYS A 453 0.47 18.82 -6.65
CA CYS A 453 0.94 18.10 -7.85
C CYS A 453 0.64 16.59 -7.73
N THR A 454 0.84 15.99 -6.55
CA THR A 454 0.45 14.58 -6.33
C THR A 454 -1.06 14.41 -6.41
N PHE A 455 -1.85 15.36 -5.88
CA PHE A 455 -3.30 15.37 -6.09
C PHE A 455 -3.68 15.41 -7.58
N GLN A 456 -3.03 16.27 -8.39
CA GLN A 456 -3.24 16.34 -9.83
C GLN A 456 -2.89 15.01 -10.52
N LEU A 457 -1.76 14.39 -10.16
CA LEU A 457 -1.39 13.07 -10.66
C LEU A 457 -2.50 12.02 -10.41
N LEU A 458 -3.05 11.98 -9.19
CA LEU A 458 -4.15 11.08 -8.83
C LEU A 458 -5.41 11.38 -9.66
N MET A 459 -5.73 12.64 -9.90
CA MET A 459 -6.91 13.05 -10.66
C MET A 459 -6.76 12.82 -12.16
N GLU A 460 -5.58 13.02 -12.74
CA GLU A 460 -5.30 12.78 -14.16
C GLU A 460 -5.49 11.31 -14.54
N HIS A 461 -5.09 10.39 -13.66
CA HIS A 461 -5.15 8.96 -13.90
C HIS A 461 -6.41 8.27 -13.34
N ILE A 462 -7.38 9.06 -12.83
CA ILE A 462 -8.57 8.56 -12.12
C ILE A 462 -9.43 7.57 -12.94
N ASN A 463 -9.40 7.69 -14.27
CA ASN A 463 -10.14 6.82 -15.18
C ASN A 463 -9.31 5.63 -15.70
N GLU A 464 -7.99 5.77 -15.67
CA GLU A 464 -7.02 4.84 -16.26
C GLU A 464 -6.60 3.77 -15.27
N ILE A 465 -6.33 4.16 -14.02
CA ILE A 465 -5.91 3.24 -12.97
C ILE A 465 -7.13 2.54 -12.38
N GLU A 466 -7.11 1.20 -12.41
CA GLU A 466 -8.19 0.38 -11.88
C GLU A 466 -7.89 -0.08 -10.46
N SER A 467 -8.79 0.27 -9.53
CA SER A 467 -8.68 -0.18 -8.15
C SER A 467 -9.05 -1.65 -7.99
N TYR A 468 -8.13 -2.47 -7.47
CA TYR A 468 -8.33 -3.92 -7.30
C TYR A 468 -9.57 -4.29 -6.45
N ASN A 469 -9.96 -3.44 -5.49
CA ASN A 469 -11.15 -3.63 -4.64
C ASN A 469 -12.27 -2.62 -4.93
N GLY A 470 -12.12 -1.79 -5.96
CA GLY A 470 -13.03 -0.70 -6.30
C GLY A 470 -13.08 0.49 -5.31
N GLY A 471 -12.29 0.52 -4.23
CA GLY A 471 -12.25 1.62 -3.25
C GLY A 471 -10.99 2.49 -3.35
N ASP A 472 -10.81 3.42 -2.41
CA ASP A 472 -9.61 4.27 -2.33
C ASP A 472 -8.34 3.45 -2.03
N GLN A 473 -8.40 2.49 -1.10
CA GLN A 473 -7.27 1.63 -0.79
C GLN A 473 -6.71 0.93 -2.04
N GLY A 474 -7.60 0.43 -2.90
CA GLY A 474 -7.17 -0.26 -4.10
C GLY A 474 -6.50 0.65 -5.09
N TYR A 475 -7.08 1.83 -5.34
CA TYR A 475 -6.47 2.83 -6.20
C TYR A 475 -5.10 3.28 -5.69
N LEU A 476 -4.99 3.59 -4.40
CA LEU A 476 -3.74 4.06 -3.80
C LEU A 476 -2.62 3.01 -3.87
N ASN A 477 -2.96 1.72 -3.74
CA ASN A 477 -2.00 0.63 -3.88
C ASN A 477 -1.46 0.46 -5.32
N GLU A 478 -2.22 0.88 -6.34
CA GLU A 478 -1.75 0.86 -7.74
C GLU A 478 -0.81 2.04 -8.06
N VAL A 479 -1.03 3.18 -7.41
CA VAL A 479 -0.21 4.41 -7.59
C VAL A 479 1.08 4.34 -6.77
N PHE A 480 0.97 3.94 -5.50
CA PHE A 480 2.04 3.97 -4.51
C PHE A 480 2.58 2.57 -4.24
N THR A 481 3.14 1.93 -5.27
CA THR A 481 3.68 0.57 -5.16
C THR A 481 4.94 0.48 -4.32
N TRP A 482 5.73 1.54 -4.25
CA TRP A 482 6.85 1.67 -3.32
C TRP A 482 6.38 2.32 -2.02
N TRP A 483 6.18 1.51 -0.99
CA TRP A 483 5.67 1.89 0.33
C TRP A 483 6.48 1.24 1.45
N HIS A 484 6.44 1.85 2.63
CA HIS A 484 7.27 1.50 3.78
C HIS A 484 6.44 0.82 4.87
N ARG A 485 6.79 -0.42 5.22
CA ARG A 485 6.05 -1.18 6.21
C ARG A 485 6.36 -0.71 7.63
N ILE A 486 5.32 -0.28 8.33
CA ILE A 486 5.33 -0.06 9.79
C ILE A 486 4.64 -1.23 10.50
N PRO A 487 4.93 -1.47 11.80
CA PRO A 487 4.36 -2.60 12.54
C PRO A 487 2.83 -2.60 12.56
N LYS A 488 2.21 -3.78 12.47
CA LYS A 488 0.76 -4.03 12.56
C LYS A 488 0.10 -3.43 13.81
N HIS A 489 0.88 -3.22 14.87
CA HIS A 489 0.41 -2.55 16.10
C HIS A 489 -0.02 -1.09 15.85
N MET A 490 0.42 -0.48 14.75
CA MET A 490 0.06 0.87 14.32
C MET A 490 -1.26 0.93 13.55
N ASN A 491 -1.86 -0.21 13.22
CA ASN A 491 -3.18 -0.32 12.58
C ASN A 491 -3.70 -1.75 12.78
N PHE A 492 -4.02 -2.10 14.03
CA PHE A 492 -4.36 -3.47 14.38
C PHE A 492 -5.85 -3.72 14.13
N LEU A 493 -6.17 -4.63 13.21
CA LEU A 493 -7.55 -4.91 12.80
C LEU A 493 -8.31 -5.68 13.87
N LYS A 494 -9.49 -5.19 14.26
CA LYS A 494 -10.47 -5.89 15.12
C LYS A 494 -11.10 -7.03 14.31
N HIS A 495 -10.38 -8.13 14.15
CA HIS A 495 -10.80 -9.27 13.34
C HIS A 495 -10.22 -10.60 13.83
N PHE A 496 -11.05 -11.64 13.82
CA PHE A 496 -10.70 -13.05 14.02
C PHE A 496 -10.88 -13.79 12.70
N TRP A 497 -9.78 -14.22 12.08
CA TRP A 497 -9.84 -14.88 10.78
C TRP A 497 -10.43 -16.27 10.91
N VAL A 498 -11.14 -16.71 9.86
CA VAL A 498 -11.57 -18.10 9.73
C VAL A 498 -10.34 -18.99 9.75
N GLY A 499 -10.28 -19.92 10.72
CA GLY A 499 -9.13 -20.80 10.93
C GLY A 499 -8.13 -20.32 11.97
N ASP A 500 -8.31 -19.14 12.58
CA ASP A 500 -7.50 -18.74 13.75
C ASP A 500 -7.62 -19.81 14.85
N GLU A 501 -6.47 -20.33 15.29
CA GLU A 501 -6.38 -21.23 16.45
C GLU A 501 -6.80 -20.50 17.73
N ASP A 502 -7.27 -21.24 18.73
CA ASP A 502 -7.79 -20.66 19.97
C ASP A 502 -6.72 -19.82 20.72
N ASP A 503 -5.46 -20.21 20.63
CA ASP A 503 -4.34 -19.45 21.18
C ASP A 503 -4.13 -18.10 20.47
N VAL A 504 -4.33 -18.04 19.14
CA VAL A 504 -4.28 -16.79 18.37
C VAL A 504 -5.44 -15.88 18.76
N LYS A 505 -6.66 -16.42 18.88
CA LYS A 505 -7.83 -15.67 19.33
C LYS A 505 -7.64 -15.12 20.74
N ARG A 506 -7.04 -15.91 21.64
CA ARG A 506 -6.70 -15.50 23.00
C ARG A 506 -5.65 -14.38 23.00
N LYS A 507 -4.54 -14.52 22.27
CA LYS A 507 -3.52 -13.45 22.12
C LYS A 507 -4.14 -12.15 21.60
N LYS A 508 -5.00 -12.22 20.57
CA LYS A 508 -5.73 -11.04 20.07
C LYS A 508 -6.63 -10.39 21.13
N THR A 509 -7.36 -11.22 21.87
CA THR A 509 -8.26 -10.76 22.93
C THR A 509 -7.49 -10.06 24.06
N GLU A 510 -6.35 -10.63 24.46
CA GLU A 510 -5.41 -10.02 25.40
C GLU A 510 -4.90 -8.66 24.87
N LEU A 511 -4.51 -8.58 23.59
CA LEU A 511 -4.05 -7.33 22.96
C LEU A 511 -5.14 -6.25 22.94
N PHE A 512 -6.40 -6.60 22.66
CA PHE A 512 -7.51 -5.65 22.66
C PHE A 512 -7.76 -5.04 24.05
N GLY A 513 -7.63 -5.84 25.10
CA GLY A 513 -7.95 -5.48 26.48
C GLY A 513 -6.77 -5.10 27.37
N ALA A 514 -5.54 -5.12 26.88
CA ALA A 514 -4.34 -4.91 27.70
C ALA A 514 -4.31 -3.54 28.39
N GLU A 515 -3.97 -3.51 29.68
CA GLU A 515 -3.73 -2.29 30.45
C GLU A 515 -2.36 -2.36 31.15
N PRO A 516 -1.40 -1.46 30.86
CA PRO A 516 -1.47 -0.40 29.85
C PRO A 516 -1.60 -0.95 28.41
N PRO A 517 -2.09 -0.16 27.43
CA PRO A 517 -2.25 -0.63 26.06
C PRO A 517 -0.94 -1.13 25.44
N ILE A 518 -0.98 -2.28 24.77
CA ILE A 518 0.15 -2.81 23.98
C ILE A 518 0.08 -2.27 22.54
N LEU A 519 -1.13 -2.32 21.96
CA LEU A 519 -1.42 -1.79 20.63
C LEU A 519 -1.30 -0.26 20.62
N TYR A 520 -0.84 0.30 19.50
CA TYR A 520 -0.85 1.75 19.31
C TYR A 520 -2.16 2.22 18.71
N VAL A 521 -2.70 1.47 17.74
CA VAL A 521 -3.96 1.78 17.07
C VAL A 521 -4.81 0.54 16.93
N LEU A 522 -6.11 0.67 17.23
CA LEU A 522 -7.11 -0.38 17.07
C LEU A 522 -8.12 0.04 15.99
N HIS A 523 -8.29 -0.79 14.96
CA HIS A 523 -9.13 -0.54 13.80
C HIS A 523 -10.42 -1.37 13.85
N TYR A 524 -11.56 -0.70 13.99
CA TYR A 524 -12.85 -1.34 14.16
C TYR A 524 -13.45 -1.75 12.82
N LEU A 525 -13.34 -3.03 12.45
CA LEU A 525 -14.06 -3.63 11.32
C LEU A 525 -15.47 -4.09 11.73
N GLY A 526 -16.30 -4.43 10.74
CA GLY A 526 -17.71 -4.80 10.94
C GLY A 526 -18.62 -3.60 11.27
N MET A 527 -19.67 -3.86 12.05
CA MET A 527 -20.53 -2.83 12.65
C MET A 527 -19.72 -1.99 13.64
N LYS A 528 -19.85 -0.67 13.52
CA LYS A 528 -19.07 0.27 14.32
C LYS A 528 -19.63 0.38 15.75
N PRO A 529 -18.79 0.62 16.77
CA PRO A 529 -19.23 0.63 18.18
C PRO A 529 -20.40 1.57 18.46
N TRP A 530 -20.39 2.77 17.88
CA TRP A 530 -21.44 3.78 18.04
C TRP A 530 -22.74 3.47 17.26
N LEU A 531 -22.74 2.42 16.42
CA LEU A 531 -23.93 1.88 15.78
C LEU A 531 -24.50 0.67 16.55
N CYS A 532 -23.76 0.17 17.53
CA CYS A 532 -24.13 -0.95 18.38
C CYS A 532 -24.68 -0.48 19.73
N TYR A 533 -25.22 -1.42 20.51
CA TYR A 533 -25.58 -1.18 21.89
C TYR A 533 -24.33 -0.91 22.73
N ARG A 534 -24.48 -0.17 23.85
CA ARG A 534 -23.33 0.20 24.69
C ARG A 534 -22.80 -0.96 25.54
N ASP A 535 -23.67 -1.88 25.91
CA ASP A 535 -23.42 -3.00 26.82
C ASP A 535 -22.68 -4.18 26.16
N TYR A 536 -22.86 -4.41 24.85
CA TYR A 536 -22.21 -5.50 24.13
C TYR A 536 -21.98 -5.20 22.64
N ASP A 537 -21.06 -5.94 22.01
CA ASP A 537 -20.75 -5.82 20.59
C ASP A 537 -21.86 -6.44 19.72
N CYS A 538 -22.65 -5.61 19.06
CA CYS A 538 -23.76 -6.07 18.22
C CYS A 538 -23.32 -6.87 16.98
N ASN A 539 -22.02 -6.92 16.66
CA ASN A 539 -21.49 -7.83 15.66
C ASN A 539 -21.79 -9.31 15.98
N PHE A 540 -21.97 -9.68 17.26
CA PHE A 540 -22.42 -11.03 17.68
C PHE A 540 -23.81 -11.40 17.14
N ASN A 541 -24.64 -10.42 16.81
CA ASN A 541 -26.01 -10.66 16.33
C ASN A 541 -26.07 -11.03 14.84
N SER A 542 -24.93 -11.07 14.14
CA SER A 542 -24.88 -11.31 12.69
C SER A 542 -23.82 -12.35 12.35
N ASP A 543 -24.25 -13.44 11.71
CA ASP A 543 -23.35 -14.49 11.23
C ASP A 543 -22.27 -13.96 10.27
N ILE A 544 -22.54 -12.84 9.60
CA ILE A 544 -21.60 -12.20 8.65
C ILE A 544 -20.55 -11.36 9.38
N PHE A 545 -20.88 -10.84 10.56
CA PHE A 545 -20.00 -9.94 11.31
C PHE A 545 -19.40 -10.55 12.56
N VAL A 546 -19.74 -11.81 12.87
CA VAL A 546 -19.23 -12.51 14.05
C VAL A 546 -17.70 -12.58 14.09
N GLU A 547 -17.04 -12.61 12.93
CA GLU A 547 -15.57 -12.55 12.79
C GLU A 547 -14.96 -11.24 13.32
N PHE A 548 -15.75 -10.17 13.45
CA PHE A 548 -15.34 -8.89 14.03
C PHE A 548 -15.79 -8.72 15.48
N ALA A 549 -16.56 -9.65 16.04
CA ALA A 549 -17.25 -9.46 17.31
C ALA A 549 -16.32 -9.63 18.52
N THR A 550 -16.25 -8.63 19.40
CA THR A 550 -15.54 -8.73 20.69
C THR A 550 -16.00 -7.64 21.65
N ASP A 551 -16.57 -8.07 22.79
CA ASP A 551 -16.99 -7.16 23.85
C ASP A 551 -15.82 -6.40 24.48
N ILE A 552 -14.61 -6.95 24.41
CA ILE A 552 -13.40 -6.33 24.98
C ILE A 552 -13.00 -5.11 24.14
N ALA A 553 -12.86 -5.27 22.82
CA ALA A 553 -12.57 -4.13 21.95
C ALA A 553 -13.72 -3.13 21.91
N HIS A 554 -14.97 -3.60 21.97
CA HIS A 554 -16.15 -2.74 22.02
C HIS A 554 -16.18 -1.88 23.29
N ARG A 555 -15.93 -2.50 24.46
CA ARG A 555 -15.79 -1.77 25.73
C ARG A 555 -14.67 -0.75 25.68
N ARG A 556 -13.53 -1.09 25.07
CA ARG A 556 -12.42 -0.14 24.89
C ARG A 556 -12.86 1.13 24.16
N TRP A 557 -13.74 1.01 23.16
CA TRP A 557 -14.26 2.19 22.46
C TRP A 557 -15.12 3.06 23.38
N TRP A 558 -16.03 2.43 24.13
CA TRP A 558 -16.86 3.14 25.09
C TRP A 558 -16.08 3.76 26.25
N MET A 559 -14.93 3.20 26.65
CA MET A 559 -14.05 3.84 27.63
C MET A 559 -13.52 5.19 27.14
N VAL A 560 -13.13 5.29 25.86
CA VAL A 560 -12.72 6.58 25.27
C VAL A 560 -13.88 7.56 25.26
N HIS A 561 -15.06 7.11 24.84
CA HIS A 561 -16.30 7.90 24.88
C HIS A 561 -16.61 8.43 26.28
N ASP A 562 -16.57 7.56 27.29
CA ASP A 562 -16.94 7.92 28.66
C ASP A 562 -15.94 8.88 29.32
N ALA A 563 -14.69 8.87 28.84
CA ALA A 563 -13.65 9.81 29.27
C ALA A 563 -13.70 11.16 28.54
N MET A 564 -14.59 11.35 27.57
CA MET A 564 -14.67 12.60 26.80
C MET A 564 -15.18 13.77 27.65
N PRO A 565 -14.72 15.01 27.38
CA PRO A 565 -15.33 16.21 27.94
C PRO A 565 -16.81 16.31 27.60
N GLN A 566 -17.62 16.88 28.51
CA GLN A 566 -19.07 16.95 28.32
C GLN A 566 -19.50 17.68 27.03
N VAL A 567 -18.68 18.63 26.57
CA VAL A 567 -18.89 19.35 25.31
C VAL A 567 -18.87 18.46 24.07
N CYS A 568 -18.32 17.25 24.15
CA CYS A 568 -18.30 16.29 23.05
C CYS A 568 -19.57 15.42 22.99
N PHE A 569 -20.32 15.27 24.10
CA PHE A 569 -21.49 14.38 24.16
C PHE A 569 -22.69 14.87 23.37
N PHE A 570 -22.76 16.17 23.06
CA PHE A 570 -23.84 16.73 22.25
C PHE A 570 -23.99 15.98 20.92
N SER A 571 -22.92 15.45 20.34
CA SER A 571 -22.95 14.75 19.05
C SER A 571 -23.50 13.31 19.10
N PHE A 572 -23.73 12.75 20.29
CA PHE A 572 -24.13 11.36 20.51
C PHE A 572 -25.60 11.20 20.95
N SER A 573 -26.33 12.31 21.05
CA SER A 573 -27.72 12.37 21.56
C SER A 573 -28.78 12.01 20.51
#